data_AF-A0AA44UUD8-F1
#
_entry.id   AF-A0AA44UUD8-F1
#
_cell.length_a   1.000
_cell.length_b   1.000
_cell.length_c   1.000
_cell.angle_alpha   90.00
_cell.angle_beta   90.00
_cell.angle_gamma   90.00
#
_symmetry.space_group_name_H-M   'P 1'
#
loop_
_entity.id
_entity.type
_entity.pdbx_description
1 polymer ?
#
loop_
_entity_poly.entity_id
_entity_poly.type
_entity_poly.pdbx_seq_one_letter_code
_entity_poly.pdbx_strand_id
1 'polypeptide(L)'
;MAEVPGLFDPIEIGGVRLRNRTLLPSMTTRLADDAGHVTEATLAYYRARADGGVGLVTVEMASPEIAGKHRFRELGIYDDMFLPGLRRLVDTLHEAGARASIQLGHGGSRARSVVSGTTPVAPSAVPTPVFEIDAELAVPEAMSAARIRETVDAYVAAAARAQRAGFDMVELHGAHGYLISQFLSPLENTRSDAYGGSLENRARFGLEILRRIKSEVPGLPVIFRIGVEDFFPGGLTADEGMQVGRWAEQNGADAVSVTAGHYRSLPAAERMIPPMAYPAATFVEYAARMKQLVDVPVIGVGRLGDPDLAARAVADGKLDIVALGRPLIADPRWVAKAQAGVPVRRCLACNHCITNMRSGAQLSCVVNPATGREDVYAGTSAPGGRRIVVLGAGPAGLTYASQVAEGNDVTVIDRAERPGGAFRLTGLAPRFNDVAAAEPTFTAYIDELERTCRLGGVRFRYGSEAAGDDLRGADLVVVATGAHYRFGLGAVVPRLLRTRAARSRAAARLFASPRIRDALYYRLRTGRGAELARRLPVDPGSTVLVVGDAARAGKAREAITSAFDAALAPSARSAPTP
;
A
#
# COMPACT_ATOMS: atom_id res chain seq x y z
N MET A 1 32.62 7.44 20.07
CA MET A 1 31.52 7.99 19.24
C MET A 1 30.40 6.98 19.32
N ALA A 2 29.17 7.40 19.62
CA ALA A 2 28.04 6.46 19.59
C ALA A 2 27.89 5.91 18.16
N GLU A 3 27.62 4.61 18.03
CA GLU A 3 27.42 3.95 16.74
C GLU A 3 26.15 4.50 16.07
N VAL A 4 26.23 4.85 14.78
CA VAL A 4 25.11 5.40 14.03
C VAL A 4 24.12 4.27 13.71
N PRO A 5 22.85 4.35 14.15
CA PRO A 5 21.90 3.28 13.91
C PRO A 5 21.60 3.08 12.42
N GLY A 6 21.66 1.83 11.96
CA GLY A 6 21.27 1.40 10.63
C GLY A 6 19.82 0.92 10.57
N LEU A 7 19.20 1.01 9.38
CA LEU A 7 17.82 0.56 9.12
C LEU A 7 17.58 -0.92 9.49
N PHE A 8 18.61 -1.75 9.38
CA PHE A 8 18.52 -3.19 9.62
C PHE A 8 18.97 -3.60 11.02
N ASP A 9 19.32 -2.64 11.88
CA ASP A 9 19.70 -2.92 13.25
C ASP A 9 18.46 -3.22 14.10
N PRO A 10 18.56 -4.12 15.11
CA PRO A 10 17.46 -4.39 16.02
C PRO A 10 17.09 -3.16 16.86
N ILE A 11 15.83 -3.12 17.31
CA ILE A 11 15.28 -2.09 18.21
C ILE A 11 14.20 -2.72 19.10
N GLU A 12 13.93 -2.12 20.26
CA GLU A 12 12.88 -2.57 21.17
C GLU A 12 11.72 -1.56 21.26
N ILE A 13 10.49 -2.06 21.44
CA ILE A 13 9.30 -1.30 21.81
C ILE A 13 8.68 -1.96 23.03
N GLY A 14 8.63 -1.28 24.18
CA GLY A 14 8.01 -1.82 25.40
C GLY A 14 8.55 -3.19 25.83
N GLY A 15 9.85 -3.44 25.63
CA GLY A 15 10.52 -4.72 25.90
C GLY A 15 10.40 -5.79 24.80
N VAL A 16 9.66 -5.52 23.72
CA VAL A 16 9.57 -6.41 22.56
C VAL A 16 10.68 -6.06 21.56
N ARG A 17 11.61 -7.00 21.36
CA ARG A 17 12.70 -6.86 20.40
C ARG A 17 12.24 -7.14 18.96
N LEU A 18 12.42 -6.14 18.10
CA LEU A 18 12.27 -6.21 16.65
C LEU A 18 13.62 -6.58 16.02
N ARG A 19 13.59 -7.38 14.95
CA ARG A 19 14.80 -7.77 14.21
C ARG A 19 15.43 -6.64 13.41
N ASN A 20 14.66 -5.60 13.07
CA ASN A 20 15.12 -4.40 12.39
C ASN A 20 14.13 -3.23 12.56
N ARG A 21 14.51 -2.04 12.10
CA ARG A 21 13.75 -0.79 12.19
C ARG A 21 12.72 -0.61 11.06
N THR A 22 12.11 -1.69 10.59
CA THR A 22 11.08 -1.63 9.54
C THR A 22 9.73 -2.13 10.05
N LEU A 23 8.67 -1.45 9.61
CA LEU A 23 7.31 -1.72 10.04
C LEU A 23 6.37 -1.76 8.83
N LEU A 24 5.50 -2.79 8.74
CA LEU A 24 4.31 -2.75 7.87
C LEU A 24 3.18 -2.05 8.65
N PRO A 25 2.76 -0.84 8.25
CA PRO A 25 1.66 -0.15 8.94
C PRO A 25 0.32 -0.78 8.56
N SER A 26 -0.66 -0.66 9.48
CA SER A 26 -2.04 -1.05 9.21
C SER A 26 -2.55 -0.43 7.91
N MET A 27 -3.07 -1.30 7.04
CA MET A 27 -3.73 -0.98 5.77
C MET A 27 -4.81 -2.03 5.53
N THR A 28 -6.07 -1.62 5.37
CA THR A 28 -7.18 -2.53 5.07
C THR A 28 -6.92 -3.34 3.80
N THR A 29 -7.08 -4.66 3.91
CA THR A 29 -6.83 -5.60 2.80
C THR A 29 -8.12 -6.11 2.16
N ARG A 30 -9.20 -6.19 2.96
CA ARG A 30 -10.47 -6.89 2.61
C ARG A 30 -10.28 -8.38 2.30
N LEU A 31 -9.26 -9.01 2.88
CA LEU A 31 -8.97 -10.43 2.70
C LEU A 31 -9.65 -11.34 3.73
N ALA A 32 -10.11 -10.79 4.86
CA ALA A 32 -10.95 -11.52 5.80
C ALA A 32 -12.25 -12.02 5.12
N ASP A 33 -12.95 -12.97 5.72
CA ASP A 33 -14.28 -13.35 5.25
C ASP A 33 -15.32 -12.25 5.56
N ASP A 34 -16.58 -12.47 5.16
CA ASP A 34 -17.65 -11.48 5.38
C ASP A 34 -17.98 -11.26 6.86
N ALA A 35 -17.71 -12.26 7.71
CA ALA A 35 -17.86 -12.16 9.16
C ALA A 35 -16.67 -11.48 9.84
N GLY A 36 -15.51 -11.45 9.18
CA GLY A 36 -14.26 -10.85 9.67
C GLY A 36 -13.23 -11.87 10.16
N HIS A 37 -13.39 -13.17 9.87
CA HIS A 37 -12.39 -14.17 10.20
C HIS A 37 -11.19 -14.13 9.25
N VAL A 38 -10.03 -14.51 9.79
CA VAL A 38 -8.80 -14.73 9.03
C VAL A 38 -9.01 -15.84 7.99
N THR A 39 -8.59 -15.57 6.76
CA THR A 39 -8.61 -16.55 5.65
C THR A 39 -7.19 -16.95 5.25
N GLU A 40 -7.05 -17.97 4.40
CA GLU A 40 -5.74 -18.34 3.84
C GLU A 40 -5.11 -17.20 3.03
N ALA A 41 -5.91 -16.40 2.33
CA ALA A 41 -5.42 -15.21 1.64
C ALA A 41 -4.89 -14.15 2.63
N THR A 42 -5.56 -13.97 3.77
CA THR A 42 -5.05 -13.11 4.87
C THR A 42 -3.69 -13.60 5.36
N LEU A 43 -3.56 -14.90 5.64
CA LEU A 43 -2.32 -15.51 6.12
C LEU A 43 -1.19 -15.37 5.09
N ALA A 44 -1.44 -15.72 3.82
CA ALA A 44 -0.45 -15.63 2.76
C ALA A 44 0.03 -14.18 2.53
N TYR A 45 -0.89 -13.20 2.59
CA TYR A 45 -0.54 -11.79 2.47
C TYR A 45 0.44 -11.35 3.58
N TYR A 46 0.13 -11.62 4.84
CA TYR A 46 0.99 -11.20 5.95
C TYR A 46 2.29 -12.01 6.01
N ARG A 47 2.23 -13.33 5.75
CA ARG A 47 3.40 -14.20 5.66
C ARG A 47 4.41 -13.70 4.65
N ALA A 48 3.98 -13.31 3.45
CA ALA A 48 4.90 -12.85 2.40
C ALA A 48 5.75 -11.64 2.83
N ARG A 49 5.22 -10.74 3.67
CA ARG A 49 5.97 -9.57 4.19
C ARG A 49 6.87 -9.97 5.36
N ALA A 50 6.43 -10.90 6.19
CA ALA A 50 7.24 -11.45 7.26
C ALA A 50 8.44 -12.24 6.70
N ASP A 51 8.22 -13.15 5.74
CA ASP A 51 9.30 -13.85 5.02
C ASP A 51 10.24 -12.87 4.28
N GLY A 52 9.69 -11.73 3.85
CA GLY A 52 10.44 -10.64 3.23
C GLY A 52 11.36 -9.84 4.16
N GLY A 53 11.33 -10.10 5.47
CA GLY A 53 12.28 -9.55 6.45
C GLY A 53 11.74 -8.39 7.31
N VAL A 54 10.46 -8.03 7.24
CA VAL A 54 9.88 -6.90 8.02
C VAL A 54 10.01 -7.09 9.53
N GLY A 55 10.43 -6.05 10.27
CA GLY A 55 10.63 -6.12 11.73
C GLY A 55 9.34 -6.29 12.52
N LEU A 56 8.37 -5.40 12.28
CA LEU A 56 7.05 -5.40 12.91
C LEU A 56 5.94 -5.35 11.85
N VAL A 57 4.96 -6.23 11.97
CA VAL A 57 3.76 -6.23 11.14
C VAL A 57 2.58 -5.77 11.97
N THR A 58 2.11 -4.54 11.74
CA THR A 58 0.83 -4.07 12.26
C THR A 58 -0.26 -4.48 11.27
N VAL A 59 -1.03 -5.51 11.62
CA VAL A 59 -2.17 -5.97 10.81
C VAL A 59 -3.26 -4.90 10.78
N GLU A 60 -4.15 -5.04 9.80
CA GLU A 60 -5.16 -4.04 9.49
C GLU A 60 -6.04 -3.62 10.67
N MET A 61 -6.62 -2.43 10.53
CA MET A 61 -7.58 -1.87 11.48
C MET A 61 -8.68 -2.90 11.76
N ALA A 62 -8.84 -3.22 13.05
CA ALA A 62 -9.90 -4.07 13.54
C ALA A 62 -10.70 -3.29 14.59
N SER A 63 -12.00 -3.15 14.36
CA SER A 63 -12.82 -2.37 15.27
C SER A 63 -13.06 -3.04 16.62
N PRO A 64 -12.88 -2.33 17.75
CA PRO A 64 -13.15 -2.88 19.08
C PRO A 64 -14.61 -3.28 19.31
N GLU A 65 -15.53 -2.73 18.51
CA GLU A 65 -16.95 -3.00 18.56
C GLU A 65 -17.61 -2.87 17.19
N ILE A 66 -18.80 -3.45 17.03
CA ILE A 66 -19.53 -3.49 15.76
C ILE A 66 -19.82 -2.07 15.24
N ALA A 67 -20.18 -1.13 16.11
CA ALA A 67 -20.53 0.25 15.74
C ALA A 67 -19.38 1.02 15.06
N GLY A 68 -18.15 0.57 15.23
CA GLY A 68 -16.97 1.16 14.60
C GLY A 68 -16.55 0.54 13.28
N LYS A 69 -17.19 -0.57 12.86
CA LYS A 69 -16.86 -1.23 11.59
C LYS A 69 -17.14 -0.29 10.42
N HIS A 70 -16.13 -0.10 9.58
CA HIS A 70 -16.19 0.86 8.48
C HIS A 70 -16.05 0.21 7.10
N ARG A 71 -15.66 -1.08 7.05
CA ARG A 71 -15.46 -1.82 5.81
C ARG A 71 -16.09 -3.20 5.86
N PHE A 72 -16.66 -3.63 4.74
CA PHE A 72 -16.90 -5.05 4.49
C PHE A 72 -15.56 -5.80 4.51
N ARG A 73 -15.57 -7.01 5.05
CA ARG A 73 -14.39 -7.89 5.12
C ARG A 73 -13.21 -7.26 5.89
N GLU A 74 -13.54 -6.46 6.91
CA GLU A 74 -12.60 -5.98 7.93
C GLU A 74 -12.32 -7.11 8.93
N LEU A 75 -11.09 -7.19 9.43
CA LEU A 75 -10.70 -8.19 10.44
C LEU A 75 -11.47 -7.96 11.76
N GLY A 76 -11.99 -9.03 12.36
CA GLY A 76 -12.74 -8.97 13.62
C GLY A 76 -11.85 -9.06 14.86
N ILE A 77 -12.14 -8.26 15.89
CA ILE A 77 -11.53 -8.34 17.24
C ILE A 77 -12.54 -8.04 18.38
N TYR A 78 -13.80 -7.75 18.04
CA TYR A 78 -14.83 -7.33 19.02
C TYR A 78 -15.46 -8.50 19.79
N ASP A 79 -15.20 -9.74 19.38
CA ASP A 79 -15.77 -10.96 19.97
C ASP A 79 -14.71 -12.09 20.02
N ASP A 80 -14.87 -13.02 20.97
CA ASP A 80 -13.97 -14.16 21.17
C ASP A 80 -13.98 -15.14 19.99
N MET A 81 -15.04 -15.14 19.16
CA MET A 81 -15.13 -15.96 17.95
C MET A 81 -13.97 -15.77 16.96
N PHE A 82 -13.30 -14.60 16.99
CA PHE A 82 -12.17 -14.30 16.09
C PHE A 82 -10.82 -14.82 16.60
N LEU A 83 -10.71 -15.17 17.89
CA LEU A 83 -9.44 -15.57 18.52
C LEU A 83 -8.72 -16.71 17.80
N PRO A 84 -9.39 -17.81 17.36
CA PRO A 84 -8.70 -18.90 16.68
C PRO A 84 -7.99 -18.45 15.39
N GLY A 85 -8.66 -17.63 14.57
CA GLY A 85 -8.08 -17.11 13.34
C GLY A 85 -6.96 -16.12 13.59
N LEU A 86 -7.14 -15.23 14.58
CA LEU A 86 -6.11 -14.26 14.96
C LEU A 86 -4.85 -14.94 15.52
N ARG A 87 -5.01 -16.00 16.30
CA ARG A 87 -3.87 -16.79 16.81
C ARG A 87 -3.07 -17.42 15.67
N ARG A 88 -3.75 -18.03 14.69
CA ARG A 88 -3.10 -18.53 13.47
C ARG A 88 -2.32 -17.44 12.72
N LEU A 89 -2.87 -16.22 12.65
CA LEU A 89 -2.21 -15.09 12.00
C LEU A 89 -0.96 -14.65 12.75
N VAL A 90 -1.01 -14.59 14.08
CA VAL A 90 0.15 -14.30 14.93
C VAL A 90 1.22 -15.38 14.76
N ASP A 91 0.84 -16.66 14.89
CA ASP A 91 1.75 -17.80 14.75
C ASP A 91 2.47 -17.76 13.39
N THR A 92 1.73 -17.47 12.31
CA THR A 92 2.28 -17.31 10.95
C THR A 92 3.33 -16.20 10.87
N LEU A 93 3.14 -15.08 11.58
CA LEU A 93 4.09 -13.97 11.61
C LEU A 93 5.34 -14.32 12.43
N HIS A 94 5.15 -14.96 13.59
CA HIS A 94 6.23 -15.38 14.47
C HIS A 94 7.11 -16.45 13.84
N GLU A 95 6.53 -17.44 13.15
CA GLU A 95 7.25 -18.48 12.39
C GLU A 95 8.17 -17.86 11.32
N ALA A 96 7.74 -16.76 10.69
CA ALA A 96 8.52 -16.01 9.70
C ALA A 96 9.47 -14.96 10.34
N GLY A 97 9.56 -14.92 11.67
CA GLY A 97 10.48 -14.10 12.44
C GLY A 97 10.11 -12.61 12.54
N ALA A 98 8.86 -12.24 12.22
CA ALA A 98 8.34 -10.89 12.42
C ALA A 98 7.58 -10.79 13.75
N ARG A 99 7.58 -9.61 14.37
CA ARG A 99 6.66 -9.32 15.48
C ARG A 99 5.30 -8.91 14.95
N ALA A 100 4.24 -9.18 15.71
CA ALA A 100 2.86 -8.94 15.34
C ALA A 100 2.23 -7.84 16.20
N SER A 101 1.59 -6.88 15.54
CA SER A 101 0.73 -5.87 16.16
C SER A 101 -0.62 -5.87 15.46
N ILE A 102 -1.69 -5.48 16.16
CA ILE A 102 -3.00 -5.21 15.57
C ILE A 102 -3.41 -3.77 15.84
N GLN A 103 -3.90 -3.08 14.80
CA GLN A 103 -4.40 -1.73 14.98
C GLN A 103 -5.84 -1.75 15.48
N LEU A 104 -6.07 -1.25 16.69
CA LEU A 104 -7.39 -1.01 17.25
C LEU A 104 -7.87 0.36 16.77
N GLY A 105 -8.90 0.38 15.95
CA GLY A 105 -9.46 1.61 15.40
C GLY A 105 -10.96 1.56 15.24
N HIS A 106 -11.62 2.69 15.52
CA HIS A 106 -13.08 2.81 15.41
C HIS A 106 -13.45 3.84 14.35
N GLY A 107 -14.30 3.47 13.38
CA GLY A 107 -14.73 4.33 12.27
C GLY A 107 -15.34 5.65 12.71
N GLY A 108 -16.05 5.65 13.83
CA GLY A 108 -16.73 6.84 14.34
C GLY A 108 -17.78 7.30 13.33
N SER A 109 -17.82 8.59 13.01
CA SER A 109 -18.66 9.13 11.93
C SER A 109 -18.35 8.58 10.52
N ARG A 110 -17.23 7.86 10.36
CA ARG A 110 -16.85 7.17 9.11
C ARG A 110 -17.33 5.72 9.06
N ALA A 111 -17.82 5.17 10.17
CA ALA A 111 -18.45 3.86 10.19
C ALA A 111 -19.72 3.91 9.33
N ARG A 112 -20.10 2.77 8.77
CA ARG A 112 -21.20 2.68 7.81
C ARG A 112 -22.26 1.75 8.35
N SER A 113 -23.51 2.21 8.47
CA SER A 113 -24.63 1.39 8.97
C SER A 113 -24.90 0.17 8.08
N VAL A 114 -24.65 0.27 6.77
CA VAL A 114 -24.75 -0.88 5.86
C VAL A 114 -23.69 -1.96 6.12
N VAL A 115 -22.60 -1.61 6.81
CA VAL A 115 -21.52 -2.53 7.19
C VAL A 115 -21.70 -3.05 8.62
N SER A 116 -21.96 -2.15 9.57
CA SER A 116 -22.08 -2.50 10.99
C SER A 116 -23.46 -3.03 11.37
N GLY A 117 -24.50 -2.72 10.60
CA GLY A 117 -25.90 -2.95 10.98
C GLY A 117 -26.40 -2.00 12.09
N THR A 118 -25.59 -1.01 12.49
CA THR A 118 -25.90 -0.08 13.59
C THR A 118 -25.67 1.37 13.17
N THR A 119 -26.31 2.30 13.88
CA THR A 119 -26.02 3.74 13.70
C THR A 119 -24.56 4.02 14.09
N PRO A 120 -23.79 4.75 13.25
CA PRO A 120 -22.46 5.22 13.61
C PRO A 120 -22.49 6.11 14.85
N VAL A 121 -21.45 6.08 15.68
CA VAL A 121 -21.31 6.95 16.86
C VAL A 121 -20.12 7.90 16.72
N ALA A 122 -20.21 9.10 17.29
CA ALA A 122 -19.17 10.13 17.21
C ALA A 122 -19.21 11.06 18.43
N PRO A 123 -18.18 11.88 18.70
CA PRO A 123 -18.24 12.87 19.78
C PRO A 123 -19.41 13.84 19.66
N SER A 124 -19.85 14.16 18.43
CA SER A 124 -20.99 15.03 18.15
C SER A 124 -21.72 14.56 16.88
N ALA A 125 -22.99 14.92 16.73
CA ALA A 125 -23.83 14.55 15.59
C ALA A 125 -23.53 15.40 14.34
N VAL A 126 -22.27 15.41 13.90
CA VAL A 126 -21.80 16.18 12.74
C VAL A 126 -21.91 15.31 11.47
N PRO A 127 -22.72 15.71 10.46
CA PRO A 127 -22.83 14.99 9.20
C PRO A 127 -21.47 14.87 8.50
N THR A 128 -21.10 13.63 8.13
CA THR A 128 -19.78 13.31 7.57
C THR A 128 -19.93 12.64 6.20
N PRO A 129 -19.37 13.21 5.11
CA PRO A 129 -19.46 12.62 3.79
C PRO A 129 -18.48 11.44 3.63
N VAL A 130 -19.01 10.22 3.52
CA VAL A 130 -18.25 8.98 3.36
C VAL A 130 -18.23 8.57 1.89
N PHE A 131 -17.03 8.31 1.36
CA PHE A 131 -16.80 8.00 -0.06
C PHE A 131 -16.13 6.64 -0.17
N GLU A 132 -16.94 5.60 -0.29
CA GLU A 132 -16.48 4.22 -0.44
C GLU A 132 -17.07 3.58 -1.70
N ILE A 133 -17.79 2.46 -1.55
CA ILE A 133 -18.48 1.79 -2.67
C ILE A 133 -19.46 2.78 -3.33
N ASP A 134 -20.06 3.61 -2.48
CA ASP A 134 -21.02 4.65 -2.72
C ASP A 134 -20.63 5.92 -1.94
N ALA A 135 -21.23 7.04 -2.33
CA ALA A 135 -21.12 8.30 -1.61
C ALA A 135 -22.35 8.46 -0.72
N GLU A 136 -22.15 8.54 0.59
CA GLU A 136 -23.23 8.75 1.56
C GLU A 136 -22.87 9.88 2.53
N LEU A 137 -23.89 10.54 3.06
CA LEU A 137 -23.72 11.48 4.16
C LEU A 137 -24.12 10.77 5.46
N ALA A 138 -23.14 10.23 6.17
CA ALA A 138 -23.37 9.56 7.44
C ALA A 138 -23.68 10.61 8.53
N VAL A 139 -24.79 10.41 9.25
CA VAL A 139 -25.14 11.23 10.42
C VAL A 139 -24.95 10.35 11.65
N PRO A 140 -23.87 10.54 12.43
CA PRO A 140 -23.63 9.74 13.60
C PRO A 140 -24.52 10.16 14.77
N GLU A 141 -24.74 9.25 15.71
CA GLU A 141 -25.25 9.55 17.03
C GLU A 141 -24.15 10.19 17.90
N ALA A 142 -24.50 11.27 18.60
CA ALA A 142 -23.59 11.89 19.56
C ALA A 142 -23.46 11.02 20.81
N MET A 143 -22.23 10.60 21.13
CA MET A 143 -21.99 9.71 22.27
C MET A 143 -22.32 10.39 23.60
N SER A 144 -23.16 9.76 24.42
CA SER A 144 -23.31 10.15 25.82
C SER A 144 -22.04 9.82 26.62
N ALA A 145 -21.87 10.36 27.82
CA ALA A 145 -20.76 9.97 28.69
C ALA A 145 -20.76 8.46 29.03
N ALA A 146 -21.94 7.84 29.11
CA ALA A 146 -22.06 6.39 29.28
C ALA A 146 -21.58 5.64 28.04
N ARG A 147 -21.99 6.09 26.84
CA ARG A 147 -21.55 5.51 25.58
C ARG A 147 -20.04 5.64 25.37
N ILE A 148 -19.44 6.76 25.79
CA ILE A 148 -17.98 6.93 25.79
C ILE A 148 -17.32 5.84 26.64
N ARG A 149 -17.79 5.62 27.88
CA ARG A 149 -17.24 4.58 28.75
C ARG A 149 -17.38 3.18 28.15
N GLU A 150 -18.54 2.85 27.59
CA GLU A 150 -18.77 1.56 26.91
C GLU A 150 -17.80 1.34 25.74
N THR A 151 -17.55 2.38 24.93
CA THR A 151 -16.56 2.29 23.84
C THR A 151 -15.14 2.16 24.40
N VAL A 152 -14.79 2.84 25.50
CA VAL A 152 -13.49 2.65 26.18
C VAL A 152 -13.34 1.20 26.66
N ASP A 153 -14.38 0.63 27.29
CA ASP A 153 -14.41 -0.78 27.70
C ASP A 153 -14.21 -1.72 26.50
N ALA A 154 -14.82 -1.42 25.36
CA ALA A 154 -14.64 -2.21 24.14
C ALA A 154 -13.19 -2.18 23.64
N TYR A 155 -12.49 -1.03 23.67
CA TYR A 155 -11.07 -0.96 23.35
C TYR A 155 -10.21 -1.82 24.29
N VAL A 156 -10.49 -1.79 25.60
CA VAL A 156 -9.76 -2.60 26.59
C VAL A 156 -10.01 -4.10 26.34
N ALA A 157 -11.27 -4.50 26.12
CA ALA A 157 -11.61 -5.89 25.80
C ALA A 157 -10.95 -6.37 24.50
N ALA A 158 -10.90 -5.53 23.47
CA ALA A 158 -10.20 -5.84 22.21
C ALA A 158 -8.69 -5.98 22.41
N ALA A 159 -8.06 -5.13 23.24
CA ALA A 159 -6.65 -5.26 23.59
C ALA A 159 -6.36 -6.55 24.39
N ALA A 160 -7.23 -6.92 25.32
CA ALA A 160 -7.13 -8.18 26.05
C ALA A 160 -7.26 -9.39 25.11
N ARG A 161 -8.16 -9.33 24.11
CA ARG A 161 -8.25 -10.35 23.06
C ARG A 161 -7.00 -10.41 22.19
N ALA A 162 -6.42 -9.26 21.83
CA ALA A 162 -5.17 -9.21 21.09
C ALA A 162 -4.02 -9.89 21.87
N GLN A 163 -3.89 -9.61 23.17
CA GLN A 163 -2.92 -10.28 24.04
C GLN A 163 -3.18 -11.80 24.10
N ARG A 164 -4.43 -12.23 24.28
CA ARG A 164 -4.83 -13.65 24.29
C ARG A 164 -4.57 -14.37 22.96
N ALA A 165 -4.68 -13.66 21.84
CA ALA A 165 -4.34 -14.17 20.51
C ALA A 165 -2.83 -14.24 20.27
N GLY A 166 -2.01 -13.64 21.14
CA GLY A 166 -0.54 -13.68 21.07
C GLY A 166 0.09 -12.49 20.34
N PHE A 167 -0.65 -11.44 20.01
CA PHE A 167 -0.04 -10.23 19.45
C PHE A 167 0.99 -9.66 20.44
N ASP A 168 2.17 -9.28 19.93
CA ASP A 168 3.24 -8.74 20.77
C ASP A 168 2.90 -7.33 21.26
N MET A 169 2.00 -6.60 20.57
CA MET A 169 1.55 -5.25 20.92
C MET A 169 0.26 -4.85 20.19
N VAL A 170 -0.32 -3.71 20.56
CA VAL A 170 -1.45 -3.10 19.84
C VAL A 170 -1.11 -1.68 19.39
N GLU A 171 -1.70 -1.22 18.28
CA GLU A 171 -1.62 0.17 17.83
C GLU A 171 -2.98 0.87 18.01
N LEU A 172 -3.04 1.95 18.77
CA LEU A 172 -4.24 2.79 18.89
C LEU A 172 -4.31 3.81 17.75
N HIS A 173 -5.42 3.79 17.00
CA HIS A 173 -5.58 4.66 15.84
C HIS A 173 -6.15 6.04 16.19
N GLY A 174 -5.26 6.97 16.57
CA GLY A 174 -5.54 8.38 16.85
C GLY A 174 -5.37 9.33 15.67
N ALA A 175 -5.69 8.91 14.44
CA ALA A 175 -5.39 9.70 13.25
C ALA A 175 -6.50 9.64 12.19
N HIS A 176 -6.35 10.47 11.15
CA HIS A 176 -7.02 10.34 9.85
C HIS A 176 -8.55 10.53 9.86
N GLY A 177 -9.12 11.13 10.89
CA GLY A 177 -10.57 11.35 11.00
C GLY A 177 -11.38 10.12 11.41
N TYR A 178 -10.73 9.16 12.08
CA TYR A 178 -11.41 8.09 12.83
C TYR A 178 -11.72 8.54 14.26
N LEU A 179 -12.42 7.73 15.06
CA LEU A 179 -13.08 8.19 16.28
C LEU A 179 -12.17 9.00 17.24
N ILE A 180 -10.97 8.50 17.56
CA ILE A 180 -10.04 9.25 18.44
C ILE A 180 -9.63 10.59 17.79
N SER A 181 -9.37 10.59 16.48
CA SER A 181 -9.09 11.82 15.71
C SER A 181 -10.28 12.77 15.68
N GLN A 182 -11.53 12.26 15.65
CA GLN A 182 -12.75 13.08 15.69
C GLN A 182 -12.90 13.78 17.03
N PHE A 183 -12.57 13.10 18.16
CA PHE A 183 -12.51 13.77 19.47
C PHE A 183 -11.45 14.88 19.50
N LEU A 184 -10.32 14.68 18.80
CA LEU A 184 -9.25 15.66 18.66
C LEU A 184 -9.54 16.79 17.66
N SER A 185 -10.65 16.79 16.93
CA SER A 185 -10.93 17.81 15.91
C SER A 185 -11.99 18.79 16.42
N PRO A 186 -11.71 20.11 16.51
CA PRO A 186 -12.69 21.09 17.00
C PRO A 186 -13.94 21.18 16.12
N LEU A 187 -13.86 20.77 14.85
CA LEU A 187 -14.98 20.80 13.92
C LEU A 187 -15.88 19.56 13.99
N GLU A 188 -15.42 18.50 14.65
CA GLU A 188 -16.14 17.22 14.75
C GLU A 188 -16.55 16.93 16.20
N ASN A 189 -15.86 17.55 17.16
CA ASN A 189 -16.17 17.52 18.58
C ASN A 189 -16.60 18.92 19.05
N THR A 190 -17.92 19.16 19.06
CA THR A 190 -18.56 20.40 19.52
C THR A 190 -19.09 20.27 20.95
N ARG A 191 -18.59 19.31 21.73
CA ARG A 191 -19.03 19.05 23.10
C ARG A 191 -18.62 20.19 24.04
N SER A 192 -19.42 20.39 25.09
CA SER A 192 -19.16 21.32 26.19
C SER A 192 -18.84 20.64 27.51
N ASP A 193 -18.76 19.30 27.54
CA ASP A 193 -18.42 18.51 28.72
C ASP A 193 -16.91 18.24 28.82
N ALA A 194 -16.51 17.34 29.71
CA ALA A 194 -15.11 16.98 29.96
C ALA A 194 -14.37 16.37 28.76
N TYR A 195 -15.07 16.07 27.66
CA TYR A 195 -14.49 15.53 26.43
C TYR A 195 -14.44 16.55 25.28
N GLY A 196 -14.82 17.81 25.49
CA GLY A 196 -14.79 18.87 24.47
C GLY A 196 -14.19 20.19 24.94
N GLY A 197 -14.08 21.15 24.01
CA GLY A 197 -13.48 22.45 24.26
C GLY A 197 -11.94 22.43 24.19
N SER A 198 -11.28 22.45 25.35
CA SER A 198 -9.81 22.53 25.42
C SER A 198 -9.12 21.33 24.76
N LEU A 199 -7.86 21.49 24.33
CA LEU A 199 -7.09 20.37 23.77
C LEU A 199 -7.00 19.20 24.76
N GLU A 200 -6.83 19.47 26.06
CA GLU A 200 -6.76 18.45 27.10
C GLU A 200 -8.05 17.62 27.16
N ASN A 201 -9.21 18.27 27.15
CA ASN A 201 -10.50 17.59 27.15
C ASN A 201 -10.72 16.79 25.86
N ARG A 202 -10.35 17.36 24.72
CA ARG A 202 -10.45 16.69 23.41
C ARG A 202 -9.52 15.47 23.31
N ALA A 203 -8.35 15.53 23.92
CA ALA A 203 -7.39 14.41 23.98
C ALA A 203 -7.78 13.33 25.01
N ARG A 204 -8.64 13.66 25.98
CA ARG A 204 -9.02 12.80 27.10
C ARG A 204 -9.46 11.41 26.65
N PHE A 205 -10.31 11.31 25.63
CA PHE A 205 -10.84 10.02 25.15
C PHE A 205 -9.73 9.05 24.73
N GLY A 206 -8.82 9.48 23.84
CA GLY A 206 -7.73 8.63 23.37
C GLY A 206 -6.72 8.28 24.47
N LEU A 207 -6.41 9.23 25.34
CA LEU A 207 -5.47 9.03 26.45
C LEU A 207 -6.06 8.15 27.56
N GLU A 208 -7.38 8.19 27.78
CA GLU A 208 -8.07 7.30 28.71
C GLU A 208 -8.07 5.85 28.23
N ILE A 209 -8.34 5.62 26.94
CA ILE A 209 -8.19 4.29 26.32
C ILE A 209 -6.79 3.74 26.55
N LEU A 210 -5.77 4.54 26.22
CA LEU A 210 -4.37 4.17 26.42
C LEU A 210 -4.09 3.79 27.88
N ARG A 211 -4.42 4.67 28.83
CA ARG A 211 -4.17 4.44 30.25
C ARG A 211 -4.85 3.19 30.76
N ARG A 212 -6.10 2.95 30.34
CA ARG A 212 -6.87 1.77 30.74
C ARG A 212 -6.33 0.48 30.17
N ILE A 213 -5.88 0.46 28.92
CA ILE A 213 -5.18 -0.70 28.36
C ILE A 213 -3.91 -0.97 29.16
N LYS A 214 -3.10 0.07 29.45
CA LYS A 214 -1.86 -0.09 30.23
C LYS A 214 -2.12 -0.61 31.66
N SER A 215 -3.23 -0.24 32.30
CA SER A 215 -3.56 -0.71 33.65
C SER A 215 -4.22 -2.09 33.69
N GLU A 216 -5.09 -2.42 32.75
CA GLU A 216 -5.93 -3.63 32.80
C GLU A 216 -5.42 -4.78 31.94
N VAL A 217 -4.52 -4.50 30.99
CA VAL A 217 -3.86 -5.51 30.14
C VAL A 217 -2.34 -5.40 30.34
N PRO A 218 -1.84 -5.68 31.56
CA PRO A 218 -0.44 -5.45 31.91
C PRO A 218 0.50 -6.26 31.00
N GLY A 219 1.65 -5.66 30.69
CA GLY A 219 2.67 -6.27 29.83
C GLY A 219 2.40 -6.17 28.33
N LEU A 220 1.25 -5.66 27.89
CA LEU A 220 0.99 -5.37 26.48
C LEU A 220 1.56 -3.98 26.11
N PRO A 221 2.54 -3.89 25.19
CA PRO A 221 2.98 -2.62 24.65
C PRO A 221 1.89 -1.98 23.78
N VAL A 222 1.82 -0.65 23.81
CA VAL A 222 0.85 0.14 23.05
C VAL A 222 1.58 1.18 22.21
N ILE A 223 1.43 1.09 20.89
CA ILE A 223 1.82 2.13 19.95
C ILE A 223 0.67 3.14 19.86
N PHE A 224 0.94 4.42 20.10
CA PHE A 224 -0.05 5.48 19.87
C PHE A 224 0.19 6.14 18.52
N ARG A 225 -0.72 5.91 17.55
CA ARG A 225 -0.61 6.50 16.21
C ARG A 225 -1.37 7.82 16.15
N ILE A 226 -0.66 8.93 16.01
CA ILE A 226 -1.21 10.28 16.01
C ILE A 226 -1.11 10.94 14.63
N GLY A 227 -2.24 11.49 14.16
CA GLY A 227 -2.28 12.44 13.06
C GLY A 227 -1.93 13.82 13.61
N VAL A 228 -0.73 14.34 13.32
CA VAL A 228 -0.25 15.56 13.99
C VAL A 228 -0.81 16.84 13.39
N GLU A 229 -1.27 16.82 12.14
CA GLU A 229 -1.86 17.99 11.49
C GLU A 229 -2.95 17.58 10.50
N ASP A 230 -4.06 18.31 10.54
CA ASP A 230 -5.25 18.03 9.74
C ASP A 230 -5.24 18.71 8.35
N PHE A 231 -4.47 19.78 8.17
CA PHE A 231 -4.38 20.59 6.95
C PHE A 231 -5.71 21.20 6.46
N PHE A 232 -6.59 21.63 7.37
CA PHE A 232 -7.73 22.49 7.03
C PHE A 232 -7.98 23.53 8.13
N PRO A 233 -8.54 24.71 7.81
CA PRO A 233 -8.82 25.74 8.80
C PRO A 233 -9.72 25.21 9.92
N GLY A 234 -9.30 25.41 11.17
CA GLY A 234 -10.02 24.93 12.35
C GLY A 234 -9.85 23.44 12.68
N GLY A 235 -9.02 22.71 11.93
CA GLY A 235 -8.59 21.35 12.30
C GLY A 235 -7.46 21.36 13.34
N LEU A 236 -7.01 20.15 13.71
CA LEU A 236 -5.87 19.97 14.61
C LEU A 236 -4.58 20.55 13.98
N THR A 237 -3.90 21.39 14.74
CA THR A 237 -2.62 21.99 14.34
C THR A 237 -1.44 21.09 14.69
N ALA A 238 -0.31 21.28 13.98
CA ALA A 238 0.93 20.54 14.25
C ALA A 238 1.36 20.61 15.72
N ASP A 239 1.26 21.77 16.36
CA ASP A 239 1.70 21.97 17.75
C ASP A 239 0.80 21.21 18.73
N GLU A 240 -0.52 21.25 18.52
CA GLU A 240 -1.47 20.47 19.31
C GLU A 240 -1.25 18.97 19.13
N GLY A 241 -1.05 18.50 17.89
CA GLY A 241 -0.76 17.11 17.60
C GLY A 241 0.54 16.62 18.24
N MET A 242 1.58 17.45 18.26
CA MET A 242 2.83 17.17 18.97
C MET A 242 2.61 17.07 20.48
N GLN A 243 1.82 17.97 21.05
CA GLN A 243 1.47 17.94 22.47
C GLN A 243 0.69 16.68 22.85
N VAL A 244 -0.23 16.23 21.99
CA VAL A 244 -0.96 14.96 22.20
C VAL A 244 -0.03 13.76 22.15
N GLY A 245 0.95 13.73 21.24
CA GLY A 245 1.96 12.67 21.20
C GLY A 245 2.80 12.61 22.48
N ARG A 246 3.21 13.77 23.02
CA ARG A 246 3.89 13.84 24.32
C ARG A 246 3.01 13.35 25.47
N TRP A 247 1.73 13.71 25.48
CA TRP A 247 0.79 13.19 26.48
C TRP A 247 0.56 11.69 26.34
N ALA A 248 0.62 11.13 25.13
CA ALA A 248 0.51 9.69 24.93
C ALA A 248 1.68 8.96 25.62
N GLU A 249 2.92 9.41 25.44
CA GLU A 249 4.07 8.86 26.20
C GLU A 249 3.85 8.99 27.71
N GLN A 250 3.45 10.16 28.21
CA GLN A 250 3.19 10.38 29.64
C GLN A 250 2.07 9.48 30.20
N ASN A 251 1.18 8.97 29.36
CA ASN A 251 0.13 8.01 29.74
C ASN A 251 0.52 6.56 29.44
N GLY A 252 1.78 6.29 29.09
CA GLY A 252 2.35 4.95 28.98
C GLY A 252 2.37 4.35 27.58
N ALA A 253 2.28 5.15 26.51
CA ALA A 253 2.57 4.66 25.17
C ALA A 253 4.03 4.20 25.07
N ASP A 254 4.27 3.03 24.49
CA ASP A 254 5.62 2.44 24.37
C ASP A 254 6.32 2.85 23.07
N ALA A 255 5.58 3.45 22.13
CA ALA A 255 6.09 4.13 20.94
C ALA A 255 5.03 5.10 20.39
N VAL A 256 5.48 6.11 19.64
CA VAL A 256 4.60 7.07 18.95
C VAL A 256 4.75 6.91 17.44
N SER A 257 3.64 6.61 16.74
CA SER A 257 3.61 6.57 15.28
C SER A 257 3.07 7.87 14.71
N VAL A 258 3.92 8.60 13.98
CA VAL A 258 3.60 9.94 13.46
C VAL A 258 3.13 9.87 12.00
N THR A 259 1.97 10.46 11.75
CA THR A 259 1.41 10.69 10.42
C THR A 259 0.74 12.06 10.38
N ALA A 260 0.30 12.52 9.22
CA ALA A 260 -0.56 13.70 9.11
C ALA A 260 -1.67 13.50 8.07
N GLY A 261 -2.63 14.42 8.05
CA GLY A 261 -3.75 14.45 7.12
C GLY A 261 -5.06 13.90 7.69
N HIS A 262 -6.13 14.34 7.06
CA HIS A 262 -7.52 14.11 7.40
C HIS A 262 -8.34 13.95 6.12
N TYR A 263 -9.53 13.33 6.18
CA TYR A 263 -10.45 13.26 5.02
C TYR A 263 -10.93 14.63 4.52
N ARG A 264 -10.70 15.69 5.30
CA ARG A 264 -11.04 17.08 4.99
C ARG A 264 -9.82 17.93 4.61
N SER A 265 -8.62 17.34 4.58
CA SER A 265 -7.39 18.07 4.26
C SER A 265 -7.49 18.83 2.94
N LEU A 266 -6.87 20.00 2.92
CA LEU A 266 -6.73 20.84 1.73
C LEU A 266 -5.32 20.71 1.13
N PRO A 267 -5.21 20.83 -0.22
CA PRO A 267 -6.30 21.00 -1.17
C PRO A 267 -7.11 19.71 -1.44
N ALA A 268 -6.66 18.56 -0.92
CA ALA A 268 -7.37 17.29 -1.07
C ALA A 268 -6.99 16.27 0.04
N ALA A 269 -7.92 15.37 0.35
CA ALA A 269 -7.75 14.27 1.30
C ALA A 269 -6.60 13.32 0.97
N GLU A 270 -6.17 13.26 -0.29
CA GLU A 270 -5.03 12.44 -0.72
C GLU A 270 -3.72 12.82 -0.03
N ARG A 271 -3.64 14.00 0.61
CA ARG A 271 -2.50 14.40 1.43
C ARG A 271 -2.21 13.40 2.55
N MET A 272 -3.24 12.77 3.12
CA MET A 272 -3.10 11.67 4.10
C MET A 272 -2.36 10.45 3.52
N ILE A 273 -2.49 10.23 2.21
CA ILE A 273 -1.89 9.10 1.49
C ILE A 273 -1.11 9.67 0.29
N PRO A 274 0.00 10.40 0.53
CA PRO A 274 0.62 11.26 -0.47
C PRO A 274 0.89 10.49 -1.78
N PRO A 275 0.24 10.85 -2.91
CA PRO A 275 0.48 10.21 -4.19
C PRO A 275 1.82 10.65 -4.80
N MET A 276 2.13 10.11 -5.98
CA MET A 276 3.42 10.30 -6.65
C MET A 276 3.87 11.75 -6.89
N ALA A 277 2.93 12.70 -6.92
CA ALA A 277 3.23 14.12 -7.09
C ALA A 277 3.69 14.83 -5.81
N TYR A 278 3.49 14.23 -4.63
CA TYR A 278 3.98 14.78 -3.37
C TYR A 278 5.48 14.52 -3.21
N PRO A 279 6.25 15.30 -2.44
CA PRO A 279 7.65 14.97 -2.16
C PRO A 279 7.80 13.59 -1.47
N ALA A 280 8.91 12.90 -1.73
CA ALA A 280 9.31 11.75 -0.90
C ALA A 280 9.57 12.21 0.55
N ALA A 281 9.59 11.29 1.52
CA ALA A 281 9.77 11.61 2.95
C ALA A 281 8.75 12.66 3.49
N THR A 282 7.51 12.64 2.98
CA THR A 282 6.52 13.71 3.15
C THR A 282 6.27 14.14 4.61
N PHE A 283 6.35 13.20 5.57
CA PHE A 283 6.09 13.47 6.99
C PHE A 283 7.29 13.22 7.90
N VAL A 284 8.49 13.03 7.35
CA VAL A 284 9.69 12.72 8.16
C VAL A 284 10.04 13.84 9.12
N GLU A 285 9.87 15.10 8.71
CA GLU A 285 10.16 16.23 9.61
C GLU A 285 9.18 16.33 10.80
N TYR A 286 7.94 15.83 10.66
CA TYR A 286 7.06 15.67 11.82
C TYR A 286 7.55 14.58 12.77
N ALA A 287 8.04 13.46 12.25
CA ALA A 287 8.65 12.41 13.08
C ALA A 287 9.89 12.93 13.80
N ALA A 288 10.74 13.70 13.10
CA ALA A 288 11.94 14.30 13.68
C ALA A 288 11.62 15.28 14.80
N ARG A 289 10.57 16.10 14.61
CA ARG A 289 10.07 16.98 15.65
C ARG A 289 9.53 16.20 16.86
N MET A 290 8.77 15.13 16.63
CA MET A 290 8.27 14.28 17.71
C MET A 290 9.42 13.65 18.50
N LYS A 291 10.49 13.17 17.84
CA LYS A 291 11.69 12.63 18.49
C LYS A 291 12.39 13.59 19.45
N GLN A 292 12.22 14.89 19.27
CA GLN A 292 12.76 15.90 20.19
C GLN A 292 11.90 16.08 21.44
N LEU A 293 10.70 15.49 21.48
CA LEU A 293 9.68 15.71 22.50
C LEU A 293 9.39 14.46 23.35
N VAL A 294 9.80 13.28 22.89
CA VAL A 294 9.55 11.98 23.53
C VAL A 294 10.84 11.15 23.56
N ASP A 295 10.95 10.29 24.57
CA ASP A 295 12.06 9.36 24.77
C ASP A 295 11.73 7.96 24.19
N VAL A 296 10.45 7.61 24.06
CA VAL A 296 10.02 6.37 23.41
C VAL A 296 10.30 6.38 21.90
N PRO A 297 10.49 5.20 21.25
CA PRO A 297 10.72 5.12 19.82
C PRO A 297 9.66 5.83 18.97
N VAL A 298 10.11 6.56 17.94
CA VAL A 298 9.21 7.22 16.98
C VAL A 298 9.18 6.48 15.65
N ILE A 299 7.98 6.10 15.22
CA ILE A 299 7.70 5.49 13.92
C ILE A 299 7.31 6.58 12.93
N GLY A 300 8.02 6.67 11.80
CA GLY A 300 7.76 7.65 10.74
C GLY A 300 7.22 7.02 9.45
N VAL A 301 6.26 7.70 8.81
CA VAL A 301 5.70 7.31 7.50
C VAL A 301 5.82 8.46 6.50
N GLY A 302 5.50 8.21 5.22
CA GLY A 302 5.36 9.26 4.21
C GLY A 302 6.32 9.08 3.05
N ARG A 303 6.01 8.16 2.13
CA ARG A 303 6.79 7.92 0.90
C ARG A 303 8.27 7.53 1.12
N LEU A 304 8.54 6.68 2.11
CA LEU A 304 9.88 6.15 2.43
C LEU A 304 10.22 4.84 1.68
N GLY A 305 9.66 4.62 0.49
CA GLY A 305 9.88 3.38 -0.27
C GLY A 305 11.23 3.28 -0.98
N ASP A 306 12.06 4.32 -0.89
CA ASP A 306 13.43 4.33 -1.38
C ASP A 306 14.37 3.82 -0.27
N PRO A 307 15.12 2.71 -0.49
CA PRO A 307 16.00 2.14 0.52
C PRO A 307 17.00 3.12 1.09
N ASP A 308 17.63 3.94 0.25
CA ASP A 308 18.66 4.88 0.70
C ASP A 308 18.03 6.04 1.49
N LEU A 309 16.85 6.50 1.07
CA LEU A 309 16.10 7.52 1.82
C LEU A 309 15.64 6.99 3.18
N ALA A 310 15.15 5.75 3.24
CA ALA A 310 14.73 5.10 4.48
C ALA A 310 15.91 4.92 5.44
N ALA A 311 17.06 4.45 4.93
CA ALA A 311 18.27 4.27 5.71
C ALA A 311 18.82 5.60 6.24
N ARG A 312 18.88 6.64 5.40
CA ARG A 312 19.28 7.98 5.83
C ARG A 312 18.35 8.56 6.90
N ALA A 313 17.03 8.38 6.77
CA ALA A 313 16.09 8.90 7.78
C ALA A 313 16.35 8.31 9.19
N VAL A 314 16.77 7.05 9.28
CA VAL A 314 17.20 6.43 10.54
C VAL A 314 18.57 6.97 10.98
N ALA A 315 19.57 6.95 10.08
CA ALA A 315 20.94 7.36 10.39
C ALA A 315 21.04 8.83 10.84
N ASP A 316 20.23 9.71 10.24
CA ASP A 316 20.14 11.13 10.58
C ASP A 316 19.32 11.39 11.86
N GLY A 317 18.84 10.34 12.53
CA GLY A 317 18.08 10.45 13.78
C GLY A 317 16.69 11.05 13.62
N LYS A 318 16.13 11.10 12.41
CA LYS A 318 14.82 11.71 12.12
C LYS A 318 13.64 10.84 12.56
N LEU A 319 13.85 9.53 12.66
CA LEU A 319 12.90 8.54 13.17
C LEU A 319 13.67 7.34 13.71
N ASP A 320 13.01 6.47 14.47
CA ASP A 320 13.61 5.21 14.95
C ASP A 320 13.23 4.02 14.09
N ILE A 321 12.00 4.04 13.55
CA ILE A 321 11.40 2.95 12.79
C ILE A 321 10.72 3.51 11.53
N VAL A 322 10.96 2.88 10.39
CA VAL A 322 10.38 3.27 9.09
C VAL A 322 9.10 2.45 8.83
N ALA A 323 7.97 3.14 8.74
CA ALA A 323 6.71 2.55 8.30
C ALA A 323 6.61 2.48 6.76
N LEU A 324 6.66 1.27 6.23
CA LEU A 324 6.64 0.95 4.79
C LEU A 324 5.29 0.37 4.37
N GLY A 325 4.27 1.21 4.18
CA GLY A 325 2.96 0.74 3.70
C GLY A 325 2.96 0.27 2.24
N ARG A 326 2.61 1.18 1.32
CA ARG A 326 2.55 0.89 -0.13
C ARG A 326 3.84 0.31 -0.74
N PRO A 327 5.06 0.56 -0.23
CA PRO A 327 6.27 -0.17 -0.65
C PRO A 327 6.18 -1.69 -0.45
N LEU A 328 5.70 -2.16 0.70
CA LEU A 328 5.55 -3.60 0.99
C LEU A 328 4.34 -4.24 0.28
N ILE A 329 3.40 -3.43 -0.20
CA ILE A 329 2.41 -3.88 -1.17
C ILE A 329 3.07 -4.15 -2.54
N ALA A 330 3.93 -3.23 -2.99
CA ALA A 330 4.61 -3.35 -4.28
C ALA A 330 5.70 -4.45 -4.28
N ASP A 331 6.45 -4.60 -3.21
CA ASP A 331 7.46 -5.64 -3.05
C ASP A 331 7.42 -6.22 -1.63
N PRO A 332 6.84 -7.42 -1.41
CA PRO A 332 6.87 -8.03 -0.09
C PRO A 332 8.29 -8.34 0.38
N ARG A 333 9.25 -8.52 -0.54
CA ARG A 333 10.67 -8.77 -0.24
C ARG A 333 11.51 -7.50 -0.14
N TRP A 334 10.89 -6.32 0.00
CA TRP A 334 11.59 -5.03 0.02
C TRP A 334 12.74 -5.01 1.03
N VAL A 335 12.52 -5.52 2.24
CA VAL A 335 13.51 -5.45 3.34
C VAL A 335 14.72 -6.34 3.03
N ALA A 336 14.50 -7.63 2.75
CA ALA A 336 15.56 -8.55 2.38
C ALA A 336 16.37 -8.07 1.17
N LYS A 337 15.70 -7.51 0.15
CA LYS A 337 16.36 -6.97 -1.05
C LYS A 337 17.19 -5.72 -0.74
N ALA A 338 16.63 -4.78 0.02
CA ALA A 338 17.33 -3.58 0.42
C ALA A 338 18.57 -3.91 1.27
N GLN A 339 18.46 -4.88 2.18
CA GLN A 339 19.57 -5.36 2.99
C GLN A 339 20.67 -6.02 2.15
N ALA A 340 20.30 -6.76 1.11
CA ALA A 340 21.24 -7.38 0.18
C ALA A 340 21.79 -6.42 -0.91
N GLY A 341 21.39 -5.14 -0.91
CA GLY A 341 21.82 -4.17 -1.93
C GLY A 341 21.25 -4.42 -3.33
N VAL A 342 20.21 -5.25 -3.45
CA VAL A 342 19.58 -5.61 -4.74
C VAL A 342 18.31 -4.77 -4.98
N PRO A 343 17.85 -4.61 -6.23
CA PRO A 343 16.74 -3.74 -6.57
C PRO A 343 15.40 -4.16 -5.99
N VAL A 344 14.70 -3.18 -5.43
CA VAL A 344 13.35 -3.33 -4.91
C VAL A 344 12.32 -2.94 -5.98
N ARG A 345 11.20 -3.65 -6.06
CA ARG A 345 10.12 -3.24 -6.97
C ARG A 345 9.47 -1.95 -6.45
N ARG A 346 9.81 -0.81 -7.08
CA ARG A 346 9.37 0.51 -6.63
C ARG A 346 7.85 0.69 -6.68
N CYS A 347 7.29 1.14 -5.56
CA CYS A 347 5.90 1.58 -5.51
C CYS A 347 5.71 2.86 -6.32
N LEU A 348 4.71 2.86 -7.20
CA LEU A 348 4.38 4.04 -8.01
C LEU A 348 3.68 5.17 -7.24
N ALA A 349 3.30 4.96 -5.97
CA ALA A 349 2.43 5.89 -5.22
C ALA A 349 1.19 6.33 -6.03
N CYS A 350 0.65 5.42 -6.85
CA CYS A 350 -0.48 5.68 -7.74
C CYS A 350 -1.85 5.55 -7.08
N ASN A 351 -1.88 5.16 -5.81
CA ASN A 351 -3.08 4.96 -5.00
C ASN A 351 -4.12 3.98 -5.58
N HIS A 352 -3.76 3.14 -6.55
CA HIS A 352 -4.63 2.06 -7.02
C HIS A 352 -5.09 1.14 -5.88
N CYS A 353 -4.18 0.78 -4.98
CA CYS A 353 -4.49 0.03 -3.76
C CYS A 353 -5.61 0.67 -2.95
N ILE A 354 -5.63 2.00 -2.86
CA ILE A 354 -6.68 2.75 -2.15
C ILE A 354 -7.96 2.78 -2.99
N THR A 355 -7.88 3.22 -4.24
CA THR A 355 -9.07 3.33 -5.11
C THR A 355 -9.79 2.01 -5.28
N ASN A 356 -9.06 0.91 -5.45
CA ASN A 356 -9.62 -0.44 -5.57
C ASN A 356 -10.28 -0.90 -4.27
N MET A 357 -9.63 -0.63 -3.13
CA MET A 357 -10.18 -0.96 -1.81
C MET A 357 -11.43 -0.11 -1.49
N ARG A 358 -11.46 1.16 -1.88
CA ARG A 358 -12.64 2.03 -1.76
C ARG A 358 -13.79 1.56 -2.63
N SER A 359 -13.53 1.02 -3.82
CA SER A 359 -14.57 0.58 -4.75
C SER A 359 -15.26 -0.73 -4.38
N GLY A 360 -14.96 -1.34 -3.23
CA GLY A 360 -15.55 -2.64 -2.88
C GLY A 360 -14.57 -3.81 -2.94
N ALA A 361 -13.52 -3.70 -3.76
CA ALA A 361 -12.69 -4.83 -4.13
C ALA A 361 -11.57 -5.10 -3.12
N GLN A 362 -11.04 -6.32 -3.15
CA GLN A 362 -9.86 -6.70 -2.37
C GLN A 362 -8.64 -5.85 -2.76
N LEU A 363 -7.69 -5.71 -1.84
CA LEU A 363 -6.44 -4.99 -2.09
C LEU A 363 -5.72 -5.55 -3.33
N SER A 364 -5.24 -4.66 -4.19
CA SER A 364 -4.43 -5.03 -5.36
C SER A 364 -3.44 -3.93 -5.73
N CYS A 365 -2.42 -4.29 -6.52
CA CYS A 365 -1.33 -3.41 -6.91
C CYS A 365 -1.10 -3.42 -8.42
N VAL A 366 -0.83 -2.26 -9.01
CA VAL A 366 -0.54 -2.14 -10.46
C VAL A 366 0.73 -2.88 -10.85
N VAL A 367 1.75 -2.81 -9.99
CA VAL A 367 3.09 -3.34 -10.29
C VAL A 367 3.35 -4.70 -9.63
N ASN A 368 2.46 -5.14 -8.75
CA ASN A 368 2.57 -6.44 -8.08
C ASN A 368 1.26 -7.24 -8.20
N PRO A 369 1.09 -8.03 -9.26
CA PRO A 369 -0.11 -8.83 -9.47
C PRO A 369 -0.38 -9.89 -8.38
N ALA A 370 0.62 -10.26 -7.59
CA ALA A 370 0.47 -11.16 -6.45
C ALA A 370 -0.18 -10.52 -5.22
N THR A 371 -0.29 -9.18 -5.16
CA THR A 371 -0.90 -8.49 -4.01
C THR A 371 -2.35 -8.94 -3.81
N GLY A 372 -2.64 -9.47 -2.61
CA GLY A 372 -3.97 -9.96 -2.23
C GLY A 372 -4.30 -11.34 -2.82
N ARG A 373 -3.33 -11.99 -3.45
CA ARG A 373 -3.40 -13.30 -4.10
C ARG A 373 -2.13 -14.10 -3.84
N GLU A 374 -1.43 -13.82 -2.75
CA GLU A 374 -0.13 -14.43 -2.44
C GLU A 374 -0.24 -15.95 -2.32
N ASP A 375 -1.38 -16.46 -1.86
CA ASP A 375 -1.75 -17.89 -1.81
C ASP A 375 -1.76 -18.56 -3.19
N VAL A 376 -2.18 -17.84 -4.24
CA VAL A 376 -2.21 -18.34 -5.62
C VAL A 376 -0.80 -18.56 -6.19
N TYR A 377 0.17 -17.77 -5.75
CA TYR A 377 1.57 -17.82 -6.22
C TYR A 377 2.53 -18.45 -5.21
N ALA A 378 2.03 -18.86 -4.04
CA ALA A 378 2.87 -19.46 -3.01
C ALA A 378 3.51 -20.76 -3.54
N GLY A 379 4.84 -20.85 -3.47
CA GLY A 379 5.59 -22.03 -3.92
C GLY A 379 5.66 -22.20 -5.43
N THR A 380 5.28 -21.19 -6.24
CA THR A 380 5.49 -21.25 -7.70
C THR A 380 6.85 -20.68 -8.09
N SER A 381 7.49 -21.33 -9.07
CA SER A 381 8.72 -20.86 -9.70
C SER A 381 8.57 -20.94 -11.22
N ALA A 382 9.25 -20.04 -11.94
CA ALA A 382 9.33 -20.15 -13.38
C ALA A 382 10.03 -21.46 -13.77
N PRO A 383 9.60 -22.14 -14.86
CA PRO A 383 10.36 -23.26 -15.43
C PRO A 383 11.77 -22.81 -15.81
N GLY A 384 12.79 -23.58 -15.44
CA GLY A 384 14.20 -23.32 -15.78
C GLY A 384 14.67 -24.04 -17.04
N GLY A 385 15.91 -23.76 -17.44
CA GLY A 385 16.64 -24.45 -18.50
C GLY A 385 16.22 -24.07 -19.92
N ARG A 386 15.53 -22.93 -20.11
CA ARG A 386 15.03 -22.50 -21.42
C ARG A 386 15.81 -21.31 -21.97
N ARG A 387 15.93 -21.24 -23.29
CA ARG A 387 16.29 -20.03 -24.03
C ARG A 387 15.03 -19.25 -24.37
N ILE A 388 14.88 -18.07 -23.77
CA ILE A 388 13.69 -17.24 -23.83
C ILE A 388 14.02 -15.91 -24.52
N VAL A 389 13.27 -15.58 -25.57
CA VAL A 389 13.38 -14.29 -26.27
C VAL A 389 12.14 -13.44 -25.99
N VAL A 390 12.31 -12.30 -25.34
CA VAL A 390 11.23 -11.36 -25.02
C VAL A 390 11.28 -10.18 -25.99
N LEU A 391 10.21 -10.00 -26.77
CA LEU A 391 10.07 -8.92 -27.74
C LEU A 391 9.30 -7.75 -27.13
N GLY A 392 10.03 -6.73 -26.67
CA GLY A 392 9.51 -5.51 -26.07
C GLY A 392 9.94 -5.35 -24.61
N ALA A 393 10.69 -4.29 -24.33
CA ALA A 393 11.15 -3.87 -23.01
C ALA A 393 10.16 -2.90 -22.33
N GLY A 394 8.87 -3.03 -22.61
CA GLY A 394 7.80 -2.37 -21.87
C GLY A 394 7.59 -2.96 -20.47
N PRO A 395 6.68 -2.41 -19.65
CA PRO A 395 6.44 -2.92 -18.29
C PRO A 395 6.03 -4.40 -18.25
N ALA A 396 5.30 -4.89 -19.27
CA ALA A 396 4.93 -6.31 -19.36
C ALA A 396 6.16 -7.20 -19.64
N GLY A 397 6.94 -6.90 -20.67
CA GLY A 397 8.11 -7.71 -21.03
C GLY A 397 9.20 -7.70 -19.97
N LEU A 398 9.46 -6.54 -19.35
CA LEU A 398 10.37 -6.45 -18.20
C LEU A 398 9.85 -7.22 -16.98
N THR A 399 8.54 -7.18 -16.72
CA THR A 399 7.96 -7.97 -15.62
C THR A 399 8.16 -9.46 -15.89
N TYR A 400 7.81 -9.93 -17.09
CA TYR A 400 8.01 -11.32 -17.48
C TYR A 400 9.48 -11.74 -17.31
N ALA A 401 10.40 -11.00 -17.95
CA ALA A 401 11.83 -11.27 -17.89
C ALA A 401 12.36 -11.31 -16.44
N SER A 402 11.90 -10.40 -15.57
CA SER A 402 12.31 -10.39 -14.16
C SER A 402 11.86 -11.61 -13.37
N GLN A 403 10.74 -12.25 -13.76
CA GLN A 403 10.23 -13.44 -13.06
C GLN A 403 10.89 -14.73 -13.54
N VAL A 404 11.32 -14.78 -14.81
CA VAL A 404 11.92 -15.99 -15.41
C VAL A 404 13.44 -15.95 -15.49
N ALA A 405 14.09 -14.86 -15.08
CA ALA A 405 15.54 -14.67 -15.24
C ALA A 405 16.36 -15.79 -14.58
N GLU A 406 15.98 -16.19 -13.36
CA GLU A 406 16.68 -17.23 -12.63
C GLU A 406 16.56 -18.59 -13.34
N GLY A 407 17.70 -19.19 -13.69
CA GLY A 407 17.76 -20.50 -14.31
C GLY A 407 17.44 -20.56 -15.81
N ASN A 408 17.23 -19.42 -16.49
CA ASN A 408 16.97 -19.38 -17.94
C ASN A 408 17.95 -18.46 -18.68
N ASP A 409 18.16 -18.73 -19.97
CA ASP A 409 18.86 -17.80 -20.87
C ASP A 409 17.85 -16.83 -21.49
N VAL A 410 17.75 -15.63 -20.92
CA VAL A 410 16.74 -14.64 -21.32
C VAL A 410 17.39 -13.48 -22.10
N THR A 411 16.84 -13.17 -23.27
CA THR A 411 17.20 -11.98 -24.05
C THR A 411 15.98 -11.12 -24.30
N VAL A 412 16.04 -9.84 -23.93
CA VAL A 412 15.02 -8.83 -24.21
C VAL A 412 15.46 -7.98 -25.40
N ILE A 413 14.63 -7.90 -26.43
CA ILE A 413 14.86 -7.10 -27.64
C ILE A 413 13.80 -6.00 -27.70
N ASP A 414 14.21 -4.75 -27.89
CA ASP A 414 13.29 -3.65 -28.16
C ASP A 414 13.86 -2.73 -29.24
N ARG A 415 12.99 -2.29 -30.14
CA ARG A 415 13.33 -1.32 -31.18
C ARG A 415 13.66 0.07 -30.63
N ALA A 416 13.16 0.39 -29.43
CA ALA A 416 13.52 1.62 -28.75
C ALA A 416 14.95 1.53 -28.19
N GLU A 417 15.66 2.65 -28.15
CA GLU A 417 17.01 2.74 -27.58
C GLU A 417 17.06 2.61 -26.05
N ARG A 418 15.88 2.61 -25.40
CA ARG A 418 15.74 2.56 -23.94
C ARG A 418 14.47 1.83 -23.53
N PRO A 419 14.45 1.16 -22.37
CA PRO A 419 13.30 0.41 -21.91
C PRO A 419 12.14 1.31 -21.46
N GLY A 420 11.00 0.69 -21.18
CA GLY A 420 9.82 1.30 -20.56
C GLY A 420 8.65 1.52 -21.50
N GLY A 421 8.89 1.48 -22.82
CA GLY A 421 7.85 1.62 -23.85
C GLY A 421 6.89 2.80 -23.57
N ALA A 422 5.59 2.57 -23.76
CA ALA A 422 4.57 3.58 -23.52
C ALA A 422 4.43 4.01 -22.04
N PHE A 423 4.98 3.24 -21.09
CA PHE A 423 4.84 3.54 -19.66
C PHE A 423 5.63 4.80 -19.25
N ARG A 424 6.71 5.12 -19.96
CA ARG A 424 7.41 6.41 -19.79
C ARG A 424 6.55 7.61 -20.19
N LEU A 425 5.65 7.44 -21.16
CA LEU A 425 4.71 8.50 -21.55
C LEU A 425 3.63 8.72 -20.49
N THR A 426 3.32 7.71 -19.68
CA THR A 426 2.31 7.81 -18.61
C THR A 426 2.68 8.87 -17.56
N GLY A 427 3.97 9.01 -17.24
CA GLY A 427 4.46 10.05 -16.33
C GLY A 427 4.31 11.49 -16.85
N LEU A 428 4.15 11.66 -18.16
CA LEU A 428 3.92 12.94 -18.82
C LEU A 428 2.43 13.31 -18.86
N ALA A 429 1.52 12.35 -18.63
CA ALA A 429 0.10 12.62 -18.58
C ALA A 429 -0.26 13.51 -17.37
N PRO A 430 -1.41 14.22 -17.40
CA PRO A 430 -1.86 15.01 -16.25
C PRO A 430 -2.17 14.13 -15.04
N ARG A 431 -2.76 12.94 -15.28
CA ARG A 431 -3.20 12.02 -14.23
C ARG A 431 -2.95 10.56 -14.58
N PHE A 432 -2.73 9.76 -13.54
CA PHE A 432 -2.67 8.30 -13.59
C PHE A 432 -3.35 7.73 -12.34
N ASN A 433 -4.32 6.82 -12.50
CA ASN A 433 -5.15 6.32 -11.40
C ASN A 433 -5.73 7.44 -10.51
N ASP A 434 -6.29 8.45 -11.17
CA ASP A 434 -6.97 9.61 -10.55
C ASP A 434 -6.11 10.56 -9.71
N VAL A 435 -4.82 10.28 -9.57
CA VAL A 435 -3.84 11.18 -8.95
C VAL A 435 -2.99 11.89 -10.00
N ALA A 436 -2.40 13.03 -9.64
CA ALA A 436 -1.46 13.74 -10.51
C ALA A 436 -0.25 12.84 -10.83
N ALA A 437 0.05 12.64 -12.11
CA ALA A 437 1.15 11.77 -12.52
C ALA A 437 2.51 12.47 -12.35
N ALA A 438 3.53 11.73 -11.96
CA ALA A 438 4.90 12.24 -11.78
C ALA A 438 5.91 11.35 -12.52
N GLU A 439 6.48 11.91 -13.59
CA GLU A 439 7.46 11.25 -14.47
C GLU A 439 8.60 10.54 -13.73
N PRO A 440 9.26 11.14 -12.71
CA PRO A 440 10.37 10.47 -12.02
C PRO A 440 9.99 9.13 -11.39
N THR A 441 8.73 8.97 -10.95
CA THR A 441 8.28 7.73 -10.32
C THR A 441 8.14 6.58 -11.32
N PHE A 442 7.71 6.87 -12.55
CA PHE A 442 7.64 5.85 -13.61
C PHE A 442 9.02 5.49 -14.13
N THR A 443 9.90 6.49 -14.29
CA THR A 443 11.30 6.28 -14.67
C THR A 443 12.01 5.40 -13.65
N ALA A 444 11.96 5.75 -12.36
CA ALA A 444 12.57 4.94 -11.30
C ALA A 444 12.05 3.50 -11.25
N TYR A 445 10.75 3.28 -11.50
CA TYR A 445 10.20 1.92 -11.58
C TYR A 445 10.78 1.11 -12.75
N ILE A 446 10.84 1.70 -13.95
CA ILE A 446 11.37 1.02 -15.14
C ILE A 446 12.87 0.75 -14.98
N ASP A 447 13.64 1.73 -14.51
CA ASP A 447 15.08 1.63 -14.37
C ASP A 447 15.44 0.54 -13.34
N GLU A 448 14.70 0.47 -12.22
CA GLU A 448 14.92 -0.54 -11.18
C GLU A 448 14.46 -1.94 -11.63
N LEU A 449 13.42 -2.03 -12.46
CA LEU A 449 12.97 -3.29 -13.06
C LEU A 449 13.96 -3.80 -14.11
N GLU A 450 14.51 -2.93 -14.95
CA GLU A 450 15.60 -3.29 -15.86
C GLU A 450 16.84 -3.75 -15.08
N ARG A 451 17.21 -3.02 -14.01
CA ARG A 451 18.34 -3.39 -13.14
C ARG A 451 18.12 -4.78 -12.51
N THR A 452 16.90 -5.09 -12.10
CA THR A 452 16.51 -6.43 -11.63
C THR A 452 16.77 -7.49 -12.68
N CYS A 453 16.32 -7.27 -13.92
CA CYS A 453 16.58 -8.20 -15.02
C CYS A 453 18.08 -8.39 -15.27
N ARG A 454 18.86 -7.30 -15.35
CA ARG A 454 20.31 -7.37 -15.60
C ARG A 454 21.05 -8.15 -14.52
N LEU A 455 20.71 -7.93 -13.25
CA LEU A 455 21.30 -8.69 -12.14
C LEU A 455 20.91 -10.17 -12.18
N GLY A 456 19.75 -10.49 -12.72
CA GLY A 456 19.32 -11.87 -13.01
C GLY A 456 19.97 -12.48 -14.27
N GLY A 457 20.90 -11.79 -14.94
CA GLY A 457 21.59 -12.30 -16.14
C GLY A 457 20.86 -12.05 -17.46
N VAL A 458 19.75 -11.31 -17.46
CA VAL A 458 19.00 -11.00 -18.70
C VAL A 458 19.84 -10.11 -19.63
N ARG A 459 19.97 -10.52 -20.89
CA ARG A 459 20.64 -9.74 -21.94
C ARG A 459 19.66 -8.77 -22.61
N PHE A 460 20.14 -7.60 -22.99
CA PHE A 460 19.33 -6.57 -23.64
C PHE A 460 19.91 -6.18 -24.98
N ARG A 461 19.06 -6.06 -25.99
CA ARG A 461 19.40 -5.45 -27.28
C ARG A 461 18.37 -4.39 -27.64
N TYR A 462 18.82 -3.14 -27.62
CA TYR A 462 18.01 -1.97 -27.89
C TYR A 462 18.25 -1.41 -29.30
N GLY A 463 17.38 -0.53 -29.77
CA GLY A 463 17.54 0.17 -31.04
C GLY A 463 17.37 -0.70 -32.29
N SER A 464 16.89 -1.94 -32.15
CA SER A 464 16.72 -2.88 -33.27
C SER A 464 15.46 -3.73 -33.12
N GLU A 465 14.84 -4.07 -34.24
CA GLU A 465 13.79 -5.10 -34.28
C GLU A 465 14.43 -6.49 -34.24
N ALA A 466 13.69 -7.49 -33.76
CA ALA A 466 14.17 -8.87 -33.80
C ALA A 466 14.26 -9.37 -35.24
N ALA A 467 15.43 -9.85 -35.63
CA ALA A 467 15.65 -10.59 -36.86
C ALA A 467 15.32 -12.08 -36.66
N GLY A 468 15.12 -12.81 -37.75
CA GLY A 468 14.81 -14.25 -37.66
C GLY A 468 15.88 -15.04 -36.91
N ASP A 469 17.15 -14.67 -37.07
CA ASP A 469 18.29 -15.33 -36.42
C ASP A 469 18.28 -15.17 -34.89
N ASP A 470 17.67 -14.11 -34.36
CA ASP A 470 17.51 -13.94 -32.93
C ASP A 470 16.56 -14.98 -32.32
N LEU A 471 15.61 -15.45 -33.12
CA LEU A 471 14.54 -16.36 -32.70
C LEU A 471 14.90 -17.84 -32.92
N ARG A 472 15.87 -18.15 -33.77
CA ARG A 472 16.36 -19.52 -34.00
C ARG A 472 16.86 -20.13 -32.69
N GLY A 473 16.42 -21.32 -32.35
CA GLY A 473 16.76 -22.07 -31.14
C GLY A 473 16.17 -21.49 -29.86
N ALA A 474 15.13 -20.65 -29.93
CA ALA A 474 14.44 -20.16 -28.75
C ALA A 474 13.35 -21.16 -28.34
N ASP A 475 13.41 -21.70 -27.14
CA ASP A 475 12.35 -22.59 -26.63
C ASP A 475 11.03 -21.82 -26.46
N LEU A 476 11.13 -20.53 -26.12
CA LEU A 476 10.00 -19.66 -25.89
C LEU A 476 10.25 -18.25 -26.41
N VAL A 477 9.32 -17.74 -27.22
CA VAL A 477 9.27 -16.33 -27.63
C VAL A 477 8.09 -15.64 -26.98
N VAL A 478 8.36 -14.56 -26.25
CA VAL A 478 7.35 -13.77 -25.55
C VAL A 478 7.15 -12.43 -26.25
N VAL A 479 6.00 -12.26 -26.88
CA VAL A 479 5.60 -11.03 -27.56
C VAL A 479 5.00 -10.07 -26.54
N ALA A 480 5.75 -9.03 -26.18
CA ALA A 480 5.39 -7.99 -25.22
C ALA A 480 5.41 -6.59 -25.87
N THR A 481 5.06 -6.49 -27.15
CA THR A 481 5.16 -5.28 -27.98
C THR A 481 4.12 -4.20 -27.64
N GLY A 482 3.18 -4.52 -26.76
CA GLY A 482 2.22 -3.57 -26.21
C GLY A 482 1.18 -3.12 -27.23
N ALA A 483 0.80 -1.84 -27.19
CA ALA A 483 -0.30 -1.32 -27.99
C ALA A 483 0.05 -0.02 -28.70
N HIS A 484 -0.47 0.13 -29.92
CA HIS A 484 -0.28 1.29 -30.78
C HIS A 484 -1.55 2.12 -30.86
N TYR A 485 -1.39 3.44 -30.94
CA TYR A 485 -2.49 4.34 -31.23
C TYR A 485 -2.95 4.18 -32.70
N ARG A 486 -4.27 4.11 -32.91
CA ARG A 486 -4.93 4.04 -34.22
C ARG A 486 -4.95 5.41 -34.90
N PHE A 487 -5.32 5.43 -36.19
CA PHE A 487 -5.63 6.66 -36.94
C PHE A 487 -4.49 7.70 -36.96
N GLY A 488 -3.23 7.25 -37.04
CA GLY A 488 -2.06 8.15 -37.07
C GLY A 488 -1.72 8.83 -35.73
N LEU A 489 -2.48 8.56 -34.66
CA LEU A 489 -2.30 9.20 -33.36
C LEU A 489 -0.99 8.77 -32.64
N GLY A 490 -0.29 7.76 -33.15
CA GLY A 490 0.97 7.25 -32.59
C GLY A 490 2.12 8.26 -32.54
N ALA A 491 2.18 9.20 -33.49
CA ALA A 491 3.16 10.28 -33.46
C ALA A 491 2.62 11.53 -32.71
N VAL A 492 1.32 11.78 -32.82
CA VAL A 492 0.66 12.98 -32.29
C VAL A 492 0.60 12.95 -30.76
N VAL A 493 0.11 11.87 -30.17
CA VAL A 493 -0.13 11.78 -28.71
C VAL A 493 1.18 11.92 -27.92
N PRO A 494 2.28 11.20 -28.24
CA PRO A 494 3.54 11.39 -27.52
C PRO A 494 4.10 12.81 -27.67
N ARG A 495 3.98 13.43 -28.85
CA ARG A 495 4.43 14.82 -29.06
C ARG A 495 3.63 15.79 -28.17
N LEU A 496 2.31 15.63 -28.12
CA LEU A 496 1.43 16.43 -27.26
C LEU A 496 1.73 16.24 -25.77
N LEU A 497 2.02 15.02 -25.32
CA LEU A 497 2.39 14.77 -23.92
C LEU A 497 3.73 15.42 -23.56
N ARG A 498 4.70 15.40 -24.49
CA ARG A 498 6.02 16.02 -24.30
C ARG A 498 5.98 17.55 -24.23
N THR A 499 5.05 18.22 -24.92
CA THR A 499 4.89 19.68 -24.78
C THR A 499 4.36 20.07 -23.40
N ARG A 500 3.88 19.11 -22.60
CA ARG A 500 3.20 19.33 -21.31
C ARG A 500 1.97 20.25 -21.41
N ALA A 501 1.51 20.59 -22.62
CA ALA A 501 0.34 21.45 -22.83
C ALA A 501 -0.94 20.84 -22.22
N ALA A 502 -1.02 19.51 -22.17
CA ALA A 502 -2.08 18.76 -21.51
C ALA A 502 -2.17 19.01 -19.99
N ARG A 503 -1.11 19.55 -19.35
CA ARG A 503 -1.09 19.90 -17.92
C ARG A 503 -1.61 21.30 -17.62
N SER A 504 -1.90 22.13 -18.64
CA SER A 504 -2.61 23.40 -18.40
C SER A 504 -3.95 23.14 -17.72
N ARG A 505 -4.44 24.04 -16.86
CA ARG A 505 -5.69 23.81 -16.10
C ARG A 505 -6.88 23.46 -17.00
N ALA A 506 -7.00 24.10 -18.15
CA ALA A 506 -8.06 23.85 -19.11
C ALA A 506 -7.93 22.48 -19.78
N ALA A 507 -6.74 22.14 -20.28
CA ALA A 507 -6.51 20.85 -20.95
C ALA A 507 -6.55 19.68 -19.96
N ALA A 508 -6.05 19.86 -18.73
CA ALA A 508 -6.05 18.83 -17.70
C ALA A 508 -7.48 18.42 -17.30
N ARG A 509 -8.43 19.37 -17.26
CA ARG A 509 -9.86 19.07 -17.04
C ARG A 509 -10.43 18.22 -18.16
N LEU A 510 -10.14 18.56 -19.42
CA LEU A 510 -10.58 17.79 -20.58
C LEU A 510 -9.99 16.37 -20.54
N PHE A 511 -8.67 16.23 -20.39
CA PHE A 511 -7.99 14.92 -20.35
C PHE A 511 -8.28 14.10 -19.09
N ALA A 512 -8.80 14.72 -18.02
CA ALA A 512 -9.29 14.03 -16.84
C ALA A 512 -10.69 13.42 -17.02
N SER A 513 -11.42 13.76 -18.09
CA SER A 513 -12.72 13.15 -18.39
C SER A 513 -12.60 11.63 -18.52
N PRO A 514 -13.42 10.83 -17.80
CA PRO A 514 -13.39 9.37 -17.88
C PRO A 514 -13.49 8.84 -19.31
N ARG A 515 -14.32 9.47 -20.15
CA ARG A 515 -14.50 9.08 -21.57
C ARG A 515 -13.24 9.30 -22.39
N ILE A 516 -12.59 10.45 -22.23
CA ILE A 516 -11.36 10.78 -22.96
C ILE A 516 -10.21 9.92 -22.47
N ARG A 517 -10.12 9.73 -21.15
CA ARG A 517 -9.13 8.88 -20.51
C ARG A 517 -9.26 7.43 -20.99
N ASP A 518 -10.48 6.90 -21.06
CA ASP A 518 -10.70 5.55 -21.56
C ASP A 518 -10.43 5.44 -23.07
N ALA A 519 -10.80 6.45 -23.85
CA ALA A 519 -10.45 6.50 -25.26
C ALA A 519 -8.92 6.49 -25.48
N LEU A 520 -8.18 7.37 -24.81
CA LEU A 520 -6.73 7.50 -24.98
C LEU A 520 -5.94 6.31 -24.42
N TYR A 521 -6.38 5.69 -23.32
CA TYR A 521 -5.64 4.57 -22.73
C TYR A 521 -6.07 3.21 -23.28
N TYR A 522 -7.26 3.10 -23.88
CA TYR A 522 -7.79 1.82 -24.35
C TYR A 522 -8.41 1.90 -25.75
N ARG A 523 -9.54 2.59 -25.95
CA ARG A 523 -10.34 2.44 -27.20
C ARG A 523 -9.62 2.88 -28.48
N LEU A 524 -8.70 3.86 -28.37
CA LEU A 524 -7.89 4.35 -29.49
C LEU A 524 -6.58 3.56 -29.66
N ARG A 525 -6.35 2.54 -28.83
CA ARG A 525 -5.16 1.70 -28.88
C ARG A 525 -5.55 0.30 -29.34
N THR A 526 -4.67 -0.33 -30.10
CA THR A 526 -4.82 -1.72 -30.52
C THR A 526 -3.53 -2.48 -30.21
N GLY A 527 -3.69 -3.68 -29.67
CA GLY A 527 -2.62 -4.67 -29.64
C GLY A 527 -2.31 -5.15 -31.06
N ARG A 528 -1.07 -5.57 -31.28
CA ARG A 528 -0.63 -6.27 -32.51
C ARG A 528 0.17 -7.53 -32.19
N GLY A 529 0.30 -7.88 -30.92
CA GLY A 529 1.12 -9.01 -30.47
C GLY A 529 0.65 -10.33 -31.07
N ALA A 530 -0.65 -10.58 -31.14
CA ALA A 530 -1.20 -11.80 -31.75
C ALA A 530 -0.98 -11.89 -33.28
N GLU A 531 -1.01 -10.76 -33.99
CA GLU A 531 -0.69 -10.75 -35.43
C GLU A 531 0.80 -10.99 -35.64
N LEU A 532 1.65 -10.33 -34.84
CA LEU A 532 3.09 -10.52 -34.88
C LEU A 532 3.45 -11.98 -34.57
N ALA A 533 2.90 -12.55 -33.49
CA ALA A 533 3.13 -13.93 -33.08
C ALA A 533 2.90 -14.95 -34.20
N ARG A 534 1.86 -14.76 -35.03
CA ARG A 534 1.56 -15.65 -36.17
C ARG A 534 2.56 -15.55 -37.33
N ARG A 535 3.34 -14.47 -37.40
CA ARG A 535 4.30 -14.20 -38.50
C ARG A 535 5.75 -14.37 -38.07
N LEU A 536 6.03 -14.63 -36.80
CA LEU A 536 7.42 -14.78 -36.32
C LEU A 536 8.01 -16.08 -36.90
N PRO A 537 9.22 -16.03 -37.48
CA PRO A 537 9.92 -17.21 -37.97
C PRO A 537 10.56 -17.97 -36.80
N VAL A 538 9.74 -18.71 -36.04
CA VAL A 538 10.20 -19.55 -34.92
C VAL A 538 10.38 -20.99 -35.35
N ASP A 539 11.31 -21.71 -34.71
CA ASP A 539 11.59 -23.10 -35.05
C ASP A 539 10.42 -24.02 -34.65
N PRO A 540 10.20 -25.14 -35.37
CA PRO A 540 9.24 -26.17 -34.96
C PRO A 540 9.49 -26.63 -33.52
N GLY A 541 8.46 -26.56 -32.67
CA GLY A 541 8.55 -26.90 -31.24
C GLY A 541 8.74 -25.70 -30.30
N SER A 542 9.07 -24.52 -30.83
CA SER A 542 9.12 -23.28 -30.05
C SER A 542 7.71 -22.85 -29.64
N THR A 543 7.55 -22.38 -28.40
CA THR A 543 6.29 -21.78 -27.96
C THR A 543 6.29 -20.28 -28.21
N VAL A 544 5.16 -19.69 -28.62
CA VAL A 544 5.00 -18.24 -28.71
C VAL A 544 3.89 -17.79 -27.77
N LEU A 545 4.22 -16.90 -26.83
CA LEU A 545 3.27 -16.32 -25.87
C LEU A 545 3.09 -14.83 -26.14
N VAL A 546 1.88 -14.33 -25.98
CA VAL A 546 1.57 -12.90 -26.12
C VAL A 546 1.14 -12.35 -24.77
N VAL A 547 1.83 -11.30 -24.31
CA VAL A 547 1.56 -10.64 -23.03
C VAL A 547 1.49 -9.13 -23.23
N GLY A 548 0.84 -8.42 -22.30
CA GLY A 548 0.81 -6.96 -22.30
C GLY A 548 -0.26 -6.31 -23.17
N ASP A 549 -0.77 -7.00 -24.20
CA ASP A 549 -1.91 -6.56 -25.02
C ASP A 549 -3.07 -7.57 -25.09
N ALA A 550 -2.91 -8.75 -24.46
CA ALA A 550 -3.82 -9.90 -24.56
C ALA A 550 -5.18 -9.73 -23.85
N ALA A 551 -5.32 -8.79 -22.91
CA ALA A 551 -6.57 -8.59 -22.17
C ALA A 551 -7.24 -7.23 -22.47
N ARG A 552 -6.49 -6.13 -22.33
CA ARG A 552 -6.96 -4.76 -22.64
C ARG A 552 -5.78 -3.91 -23.09
N ALA A 553 -5.70 -3.68 -24.40
CA ALA A 553 -4.63 -2.88 -25.02
C ALA A 553 -4.44 -1.53 -24.30
N GLY A 554 -3.24 -1.29 -23.77
CA GLY A 554 -2.85 0.01 -23.19
C GLY A 554 -3.20 0.24 -21.72
N LYS A 555 -3.84 -0.72 -21.03
CA LYS A 555 -4.04 -0.65 -19.57
C LYS A 555 -2.89 -1.36 -18.83
N ALA A 556 -2.13 -0.60 -18.04
CA ALA A 556 -0.85 -1.05 -17.48
C ALA A 556 -0.98 -2.21 -16.49
N ARG A 557 -2.02 -2.22 -15.65
CA ARG A 557 -2.23 -3.28 -14.66
C ARG A 557 -2.49 -4.61 -15.35
N GLU A 558 -3.45 -4.66 -16.26
CA GLU A 558 -3.80 -5.85 -17.04
C GLU A 558 -2.60 -6.36 -17.84
N ALA A 559 -1.81 -5.43 -18.41
CA ALA A 559 -0.59 -5.76 -19.12
C ALA A 559 0.45 -6.45 -18.21
N ILE A 560 0.74 -5.87 -17.04
CA ILE A 560 1.68 -6.42 -16.06
C ILE A 560 1.17 -7.75 -15.50
N THR A 561 -0.12 -7.84 -15.16
CA THR A 561 -0.76 -9.07 -14.67
C THR A 561 -0.64 -10.20 -15.70
N SER A 562 -0.95 -9.96 -16.97
CA SER A 562 -0.83 -11.01 -18.00
C SER A 562 0.60 -11.56 -18.13
N ALA A 563 1.61 -10.70 -17.97
CA ALA A 563 3.01 -11.10 -18.01
C ALA A 563 3.43 -11.87 -16.76
N PHE A 564 2.95 -11.43 -15.59
CA PHE A 564 3.23 -12.09 -14.32
C PHE A 564 2.59 -13.48 -14.26
N ASP A 565 1.32 -13.59 -14.66
CA ASP A 565 0.59 -14.86 -14.72
C ASP A 565 1.25 -15.81 -15.73
N ALA A 566 1.64 -15.33 -16.92
CA ALA A 566 2.33 -16.17 -17.89
C ALA A 566 3.71 -16.68 -17.42
N ALA A 567 4.35 -15.98 -16.48
CA ALA A 567 5.64 -16.39 -15.93
C ALA A 567 5.52 -17.34 -14.74
N LEU A 568 4.51 -17.16 -13.88
CA LEU A 568 4.43 -17.79 -12.55
C LEU A 568 3.15 -18.57 -12.27
N ALA A 569 2.09 -18.40 -13.07
CA ALA A 569 0.89 -19.18 -12.85
C ALA A 569 1.21 -20.66 -13.11
N PRO A 570 0.76 -21.58 -12.23
CA PRO A 570 0.75 -22.99 -12.57
C PRO A 570 -0.03 -23.12 -13.89
N SER A 571 0.54 -23.77 -14.90
CA SER A 571 -0.21 -24.15 -16.11
C SER A 571 -1.56 -24.65 -15.65
N ALA A 572 -2.63 -23.95 -16.04
CA ALA A 572 -3.96 -24.02 -15.44
C ALA A 572 -4.22 -25.41 -14.85
N ARG A 573 -4.35 -25.52 -13.52
CA ARG A 573 -5.08 -26.65 -12.95
C ARG A 573 -6.39 -26.66 -13.72
N SER A 574 -6.60 -27.71 -14.51
CA SER A 574 -7.84 -27.98 -15.23
C SER A 574 -8.99 -27.53 -14.35
N ALA A 575 -9.64 -26.43 -14.71
CA ALA A 575 -10.89 -26.06 -14.06
C ALA A 575 -11.79 -27.30 -14.15
N PRO A 576 -12.48 -27.72 -13.09
CA PRO A 576 -13.55 -28.68 -13.27
C PRO A 576 -14.53 -28.03 -14.24
N THR A 577 -14.67 -28.65 -15.42
CA THR A 577 -15.75 -28.37 -16.35
C THR A 577 -17.06 -28.42 -15.56
N PRO A 578 -18.03 -27.50 -15.79
CA PRO A 578 -19.33 -27.60 -15.15
C PRO A 578 -20.01 -28.95 -15.41
#